data_AF-F1LVX4-F1
#
_entry.id   AF-F1LVX4-F1
#
_cell.length_a   1.000
_cell.length_b   1.000
_cell.length_c   1.000
_cell.angle_alpha   90.00
_cell.angle_beta   90.00
_cell.angle_gamma   90.00
#
_symmetry.space_group_name_H-M   'P 1'
#
loop_
_entity.id
_entity.type
_entity.pdbx_description
1 polymer ?
#
loop_
_entity_poly.entity_id
_entity_poly.type
_entity_poly.pdbx_seq_one_letter_code
_entity_poly.pdbx_strand_id
1 'polypeptide(L)'
;MPSRLRKTRKLRDHGSHGHGRIGKHPGGRGNAGGEHHHRINFDKYHPASRHVNAAKNKAGAAPIIDVVRSGYYKVLGKGKLPKQPVIVKAKFFSRRAEEKIKGVGGACVLVA
;
A
#
# COMPACT_ATOMS: atom_id res chain seq x y z
N MET A 1 -8.95 -22.79 21.46
CA MET A 1 -9.98 -22.29 22.39
C MET A 1 -10.92 -23.42 22.79
N PRO A 2 -11.11 -23.70 24.10
CA PRO A 2 -12.11 -24.64 24.58
C PRO A 2 -13.51 -24.34 24.04
N SER A 3 -14.26 -25.37 23.66
CA SER A 3 -15.60 -25.23 23.06
C SER A 3 -16.56 -24.43 23.96
N ARG A 4 -16.44 -24.58 25.28
CA ARG A 4 -17.24 -23.89 26.30
C ARG A 4 -17.15 -22.36 26.25
N LEU A 5 -16.06 -21.80 25.72
CA LEU A 5 -15.85 -20.35 25.67
C LEU A 5 -16.29 -19.72 24.33
N ARG A 6 -16.71 -20.52 23.35
CA ARG A 6 -17.13 -20.00 22.04
C ARG A 6 -18.45 -19.25 22.16
N LYS A 7 -18.54 -18.08 21.52
CA LYS A 7 -19.78 -17.27 21.44
C LYS A 7 -21.00 -18.09 20.95
N THR A 8 -20.78 -19.10 20.10
CA THR A 8 -21.81 -19.97 19.56
C THR A 8 -22.59 -20.74 20.62
N ARG A 9 -21.99 -21.03 21.79
CA ARG A 9 -22.69 -21.70 22.89
C ARG A 9 -23.72 -20.80 23.57
N LYS A 10 -23.46 -19.49 23.62
CA LYS A 10 -24.38 -18.48 24.18
C LYS A 10 -25.51 -18.10 23.21
N LEU A 11 -25.32 -18.37 21.91
CA LEU A 11 -26.25 -17.97 20.85
C LEU A 11 -27.19 -19.08 20.40
N ARG A 12 -27.19 -20.24 21.08
CA ARG A 12 -28.19 -21.29 20.85
C ARG A 12 -29.58 -20.73 21.17
N ASP A 13 -30.58 -21.11 20.39
CA ASP A 13 -31.98 -20.63 20.50
C ASP A 13 -32.22 -19.16 20.12
N HIS A 14 -31.18 -18.39 19.81
CA HIS A 14 -31.35 -17.07 19.19
C HIS A 14 -31.75 -17.21 17.72
N GLY A 15 -32.92 -16.69 17.35
CA GLY A 15 -33.50 -16.84 16.00
C GLY A 15 -32.64 -16.36 14.82
N SER A 16 -31.59 -15.57 15.05
CA SER A 16 -30.64 -15.13 14.01
C SER A 16 -29.20 -15.58 14.24
N HIS A 17 -28.90 -16.28 15.34
CA HIS A 17 -27.53 -16.67 15.73
C HIS A 17 -26.52 -15.49 15.73
N GLY A 18 -27.00 -14.26 15.99
CA GLY A 18 -26.18 -13.05 15.99
C GLY A 18 -25.95 -12.39 14.63
N HIS A 19 -26.59 -12.84 13.56
CA HIS A 19 -26.43 -12.28 12.21
C HIS A 19 -27.52 -11.26 11.80
N GLY A 20 -28.39 -10.86 12.72
CA GLY A 20 -29.52 -9.97 12.42
C GLY A 20 -30.66 -10.66 11.64
N ARG A 21 -31.83 -10.03 11.59
CA ARG A 21 -33.04 -10.60 10.95
C ARG A 21 -33.27 -10.10 9.52
N ILE A 22 -32.94 -8.84 9.24
CA ILE A 22 -33.41 -8.11 8.03
C ILE A 22 -32.43 -8.21 6.84
N GLY A 23 -31.13 -8.47 7.05
CA GLY A 23 -30.12 -8.44 5.98
C GLY A 23 -29.26 -9.70 5.86
N LYS A 24 -29.72 -10.70 5.09
CA LYS A 24 -29.08 -12.02 4.99
C LYS A 24 -28.30 -12.31 3.69
N HIS A 25 -27.95 -11.30 2.87
CA HIS A 25 -27.27 -11.52 1.57
C HIS A 25 -25.79 -11.09 1.58
N PRO A 26 -24.85 -11.92 1.05
CA PRO A 26 -23.41 -11.63 1.04
C PRO A 26 -22.94 -10.84 -0.20
N GLY A 27 -21.85 -10.08 -0.06
CA GLY A 27 -21.25 -9.22 -1.10
C GLY A 27 -20.18 -9.86 -2.00
N GLY A 28 -20.11 -11.19 -2.08
CA GLY A 28 -19.13 -11.94 -2.90
C GLY A 28 -18.22 -12.88 -2.09
N ARG A 29 -17.21 -13.46 -2.77
CA ARG A 29 -16.25 -14.40 -2.17
C ARG A 29 -14.85 -13.76 -2.06
N GLY A 30 -14.17 -13.97 -0.95
CA GLY A 30 -12.78 -13.53 -0.74
C GLY A 30 -12.62 -12.01 -0.91
N ASN A 31 -11.59 -11.61 -1.68
CA ASN A 31 -11.25 -10.21 -1.95
C ASN A 31 -11.94 -9.62 -3.20
N ALA A 32 -13.02 -10.25 -3.68
CA ALA A 32 -13.75 -9.76 -4.84
C ALA A 32 -14.35 -8.36 -4.60
N GLY A 33 -14.47 -7.58 -5.68
CA GLY A 33 -15.08 -6.25 -5.65
C GLY A 33 -14.18 -5.12 -5.12
N GLY A 34 -12.88 -5.38 -4.90
CA GLY A 34 -11.94 -4.42 -4.33
C GLY A 34 -11.78 -3.11 -5.11
N GLU A 35 -12.09 -3.10 -6.41
CA GLU A 35 -12.11 -1.88 -7.25
C GLU A 35 -13.53 -1.35 -7.53
N HIS A 36 -14.57 -2.10 -7.14
CA HIS A 36 -15.98 -1.77 -7.37
C HIS A 36 -16.70 -1.49 -6.05
N HIS A 37 -17.60 -2.38 -5.61
CA HIS A 37 -18.44 -2.19 -4.44
C HIS A 37 -17.71 -2.30 -3.09
N HIS A 38 -16.49 -2.85 -3.04
CA HIS A 38 -15.64 -2.86 -1.84
C HIS A 38 -14.49 -1.85 -1.89
N ARG A 39 -14.47 -0.95 -2.89
CA ARG A 39 -13.39 0.03 -3.08
C ARG A 39 -13.08 0.86 -1.83
N ILE A 40 -14.11 1.32 -1.12
CA ILE A 40 -13.93 2.15 0.09
C ILE A 40 -13.10 1.41 1.15
N ASN A 41 -13.31 0.11 1.34
CA ASN A 41 -12.56 -0.68 2.31
C ASN A 41 -11.11 -0.88 1.89
N PHE A 42 -10.85 -1.04 0.59
CA PHE A 42 -9.49 -1.17 0.06
C PHE A 42 -8.73 0.17 0.12
N ASP A 43 -9.37 1.28 -0.28
CA ASP A 43 -8.78 2.61 -0.22
C ASP A 43 -8.44 3.03 1.22
N LYS A 44 -9.31 2.70 2.19
CA LYS A 44 -9.14 3.10 3.60
C LYS A 44 -8.12 2.24 4.36
N TYR A 45 -8.21 0.92 4.26
CA TYR A 45 -7.42 0.01 5.09
C TYR A 45 -6.23 -0.61 4.35
N HIS A 46 -6.22 -0.56 3.01
CA HIS A 46 -5.19 -1.21 2.20
C HIS A 46 -4.64 -0.29 1.09
N PRO A 47 -4.14 0.92 1.41
CA PRO A 47 -3.71 1.91 0.41
C PRO A 47 -2.57 1.41 -0.50
N ALA A 48 -1.70 0.52 0.01
CA ALA A 48 -0.62 -0.07 -0.78
C ALA A 48 -1.13 -0.94 -1.95
N SER A 49 -2.31 -1.55 -1.83
CA SER A 49 -2.90 -2.43 -2.85
C SER A 49 -3.27 -1.67 -4.13
N ARG A 50 -3.48 -0.36 -4.03
CA ARG A 50 -3.75 0.48 -5.20
C ARG A 50 -2.47 0.96 -5.88
N HIS A 51 -1.41 1.17 -5.10
CA HIS A 51 -0.12 1.64 -5.61
C HIS A 51 0.70 0.55 -6.33
N VAL A 52 0.42 -0.74 -6.08
CA VAL A 52 1.10 -1.83 -6.81
C VAL A 52 0.77 -1.88 -8.31
N ASN A 53 -0.29 -1.21 -8.77
CA ASN A 53 -0.62 -1.14 -10.20
C ASN A 53 0.12 -0.01 -10.93
N ALA A 54 0.52 1.07 -10.26
CA ALA A 54 1.31 2.13 -10.89
C ALA A 54 2.74 1.68 -11.26
N ALA A 55 3.30 0.75 -10.49
CA ALA A 55 4.63 0.17 -10.76
C ALA A 55 4.67 -0.80 -11.96
N LYS A 56 3.52 -1.13 -12.57
CA LYS A 56 3.45 -2.06 -13.71
C LYS A 56 3.59 -1.39 -15.08
N ASN A 57 3.64 -0.06 -15.15
CA ASN A 57 3.93 0.66 -16.40
C ASN A 57 5.43 0.55 -16.72
N LYS A 58 5.82 -0.57 -17.35
CA LYS A 58 7.19 -0.92 -17.73
C LYS A 58 7.73 -0.19 -18.97
N ALA A 59 7.00 0.78 -19.51
CA ALA A 59 7.38 1.52 -20.71
C ALA A 59 7.04 3.01 -20.53
N GLY A 60 8.04 3.82 -20.19
CA GLY A 60 7.88 5.27 -19.97
C GLY A 60 9.04 5.82 -19.15
N ALA A 61 9.43 7.07 -19.43
CA ALA A 61 10.56 7.75 -18.79
C ALA A 61 10.65 7.49 -17.28
N ALA A 62 11.88 7.33 -16.76
CA ALA A 62 12.11 7.07 -15.34
C ALA A 62 11.36 8.11 -14.48
N PRO A 63 10.62 7.67 -13.43
CA PRO A 63 9.83 8.59 -12.63
C PRO A 63 10.74 9.61 -11.94
N ILE A 64 10.41 10.89 -12.10
CA ILE A 64 11.08 12.00 -11.43
C ILE A 64 10.37 12.24 -10.10
N ILE A 65 11.07 11.96 -9.00
CA ILE A 65 10.59 12.14 -7.64
C ILE A 65 11.21 13.43 -7.10
N ASP A 66 10.38 14.46 -7.00
CA ASP A 66 10.75 15.72 -6.39
C ASP A 66 10.43 15.69 -4.88
N VAL A 67 11.47 15.45 -4.08
CA VAL A 67 11.30 15.39 -2.62
C VAL A 67 11.18 16.78 -2.01
N VAL A 68 11.73 17.82 -2.67
CA VAL A 68 11.63 19.21 -2.20
C VAL A 68 10.18 19.68 -2.27
N ARG A 69 9.48 19.37 -3.37
CA ARG A 69 8.04 19.63 -3.50
C ARG A 69 7.19 18.89 -2.46
N SER A 70 7.70 17.78 -1.93
CA SER A 70 7.04 17.01 -0.87
C SER A 70 7.44 17.48 0.54
N GLY A 71 8.23 18.55 0.68
CA GLY A 71 8.67 19.11 1.96
C GLY A 71 9.92 18.44 2.57
N TYR A 72 10.61 17.58 1.83
CA TYR A 72 11.83 16.90 2.29
C TYR A 72 13.06 17.45 1.58
N TYR A 73 14.07 17.84 2.35
CA TYR A 73 15.30 18.42 1.79
C TYR A 73 16.44 17.41 1.63
N LYS A 74 16.48 16.35 2.46
CA LYS A 74 17.58 15.40 2.52
C LYS A 74 17.13 13.95 2.31
N VAL A 75 17.79 13.23 1.41
CA VAL A 75 17.53 11.82 1.12
C VAL A 75 18.55 10.92 1.82
N LEU A 76 18.04 9.99 2.65
CA LEU A 76 18.84 9.03 3.42
C LEU A 76 18.72 7.63 2.81
N GLY A 77 19.82 6.86 2.83
CA GLY A 77 19.91 5.56 2.18
C GLY A 77 19.44 4.37 3.01
N LYS A 78 18.39 4.48 3.83
CA LYS A 78 17.85 3.35 4.62
C LYS A 78 16.89 2.51 3.75
N GLY A 79 16.95 1.18 3.86
CA GLY A 79 16.07 0.26 3.13
C GLY A 79 16.60 -0.22 1.77
N LYS A 80 15.74 -0.89 0.99
CA LYS A 80 16.03 -1.41 -0.35
C LYS A 80 15.18 -0.66 -1.38
N LEU A 81 15.78 -0.34 -2.52
CA LEU A 81 15.07 0.22 -3.67
C LEU A 81 14.60 -0.90 -4.61
N PRO A 82 13.48 -0.73 -5.32
CA PRO A 82 13.10 -1.64 -6.40
C PRO A 82 14.16 -1.60 -7.52
N LYS A 83 14.25 -2.66 -8.34
CA LYS A 83 15.18 -2.74 -9.49
C LYS A 83 14.81 -1.81 -10.66
N GLN A 84 13.97 -0.80 -10.42
CA GLN A 84 13.50 0.14 -11.42
C GLN A 84 14.29 1.46 -11.31
N PRO A 85 14.80 2.01 -12.43
CA PRO A 85 15.46 3.31 -12.45
C PRO A 85 14.54 4.42 -11.94
N VAL A 86 15.08 5.31 -11.09
CA VAL A 86 14.36 6.48 -10.54
C VAL A 86 15.24 7.72 -10.58
N ILE A 87 14.67 8.88 -10.88
CA ILE A 87 15.37 10.16 -10.82
C ILE A 87 14.89 10.90 -9.57
N VAL A 88 15.77 11.21 -8.63
CA VAL A 88 15.40 11.88 -7.37
C VAL A 88 15.97 13.28 -7.35
N LYS A 89 15.11 14.28 -7.13
CA LYS A 89 15.46 15.70 -6.97
C LYS A 89 15.42 16.08 -5.49
N ALA A 90 16.56 16.45 -4.90
CA ALA A 90 16.67 16.82 -3.48
C ALA A 90 17.75 17.89 -3.26
N LYS A 91 17.73 18.58 -2.10
CA LYS A 91 18.81 19.50 -1.72
C LYS A 91 20.07 18.76 -1.26
N PHE A 92 19.90 17.67 -0.53
CA PHE A 92 21.00 16.90 0.04
C PHE A 92 20.81 15.39 -0.15
N PHE A 93 21.89 14.69 -0.48
CA PHE A 93 21.93 13.23 -0.49
C PHE A 93 22.96 12.73 0.51
N SER A 94 22.63 11.66 1.23
CA SER A 94 23.67 10.87 1.91
C SER A 94 24.45 10.03 0.90
N ARG A 95 25.75 9.77 1.14
CA ARG A 95 26.58 8.91 0.30
C ARG A 95 25.90 7.56 0.00
N ARG A 96 25.34 6.93 1.04
CA ARG A 96 24.59 5.67 0.93
C ARG A 96 23.33 5.78 0.07
N ALA A 97 22.66 6.92 0.05
CA ALA A 97 21.49 7.13 -0.81
C ALA A 97 21.90 7.24 -2.27
N GLU A 98 22.95 8.02 -2.54
CA GLU A 98 23.45 8.25 -3.88
C GLU A 98 23.97 6.96 -4.53
N GLU A 99 24.79 6.19 -3.80
CA GLU A 99 25.27 4.86 -4.22
C GLU A 99 24.10 3.93 -4.57
N LYS A 100 23.02 3.94 -3.79
CA LYS A 100 21.85 3.09 -4.02
C LYS A 100 21.03 3.52 -5.23
N ILE A 101 20.80 4.82 -5.39
CA ILE A 101 20.03 5.36 -6.53
C ILE A 101 20.79 5.10 -7.83
N LYS A 102 22.10 5.37 -7.86
CA LYS A 102 22.97 5.05 -9.00
C LYS A 102 23.01 3.54 -9.26
N GLY A 103 23.07 2.72 -8.21
CA GLY A 103 23.09 1.26 -8.32
C GLY A 103 21.85 0.63 -8.95
N VAL A 104 20.69 1.29 -8.93
CA VAL A 104 19.47 0.85 -9.64
C VAL A 104 19.31 1.48 -11.04
N GLY A 105 20.33 2.20 -11.53
CA GLY A 105 20.29 2.92 -12.80
C GLY A 105 19.57 4.27 -12.72
N GLY A 106 19.37 4.80 -11.51
CA GLY A 106 18.75 6.11 -11.28
C GLY A 106 19.75 7.27 -11.30
N ALA A 107 19.21 8.49 -11.16
CA ALA A 107 20.01 9.71 -11.09
C ALA A 107 19.64 10.56 -9.86
N CYS A 108 20.64 11.15 -9.21
CA CYS A 108 20.47 12.13 -8.15
C CYS A 108 20.64 13.53 -8.74
N VAL A 109 19.60 14.36 -8.64
CA VAL A 109 19.60 15.74 -9.12
C VAL A 109 19.57 16.67 -7.91
N LEU A 110 20.59 17.50 -7.78
CA LEU A 110 20.65 18.51 -6.72
C LEU A 110 19.74 19.69 -7.09
N VAL A 111 18.95 20.14 -6.12
CA VAL A 111 18.06 21.31 -6.22
C VAL A 111 18.45 22.30 -5.14
N ALA A 112 18.39 23.60 -5.44
CA ALA A 112 18.71 24.68 -4.50
C ALA A 112 17.66 24.85 -3.39
#